data_AF-A0AA86SW67-F1
#
_entry.id   AF-A0AA86SW67-F1
#
_cell.length_a   1.000
_cell.length_b   1.000
_cell.length_c   1.000
_cell.angle_alpha   90.00
_cell.angle_beta   90.00
_cell.angle_gamma   90.00
#
_symmetry.space_group_name_H-M   'P 1'
#
loop_
_entity.id
_entity.type
_entity.pdbx_description
1 polymer ?
#
loop_
_entity_poly.entity_id
_entity_poly.type
_entity_poly.pdbx_seq_one_letter_code
_entity_poly.pdbx_strand_id
1 'polypeptide(L)'
;MKAQNLSQIAIRAQQQLVTNPNPNPQLLNPLLSLLTNSQNAFFQLYNQMLSHPLSHNHYTFTHALRACFSHHARSKALEIHARLLKSGHYLDIFIQNSLLHFYLAHNDVVSASNLFRSIPSPDVVSWTSLISGLAKSGFEAQALHHFSKMNSKSKNFKPNAATLVGALCACSSLRALRLGKSVHAYGVRLIANANIVFDNAVLDLYAKSGSLKYAKNLFDKMCMRDVISWTTLLMGYSRGGYCKEAFSVFKQMVHSAEAEPNEATIVTVLSACASIGALSLGQWVHSYIDSRHDFVVDGKIGNALLNMYVKCGDMQMGFRVFGMIVHKDVISWGTVICGLAMNGYGKKTLELFSRMLVEGVEPDDVTFIGVLSACSHAGLVNEGVMFFKAMRDFYGIVPQMRHYGCVVDMYGRAGLFEEAEAFLRSMPVEAEWPIWGALLQACKIHGNEKMSEWIRGHLKGKSVGVGTLALLSNMYASSERWDDANKVRKSMRGNGVKKVVGCSWVELEVYMEDSKVCAA
;
A
#
# COMPACT_ATOMS: atom_id res chain seq x y z
N MET A 1 -28.43 13.99 -23.16
CA MET A 1 -28.29 13.56 -24.57
C MET A 1 -27.88 12.09 -24.79
N LYS A 2 -27.00 11.45 -23.98
CA LYS A 2 -26.59 10.05 -24.21
C LYS A 2 -27.68 8.98 -23.97
N ALA A 3 -28.60 9.17 -23.02
CA ALA A 3 -29.62 8.18 -22.66
C ALA A 3 -30.70 7.97 -23.75
N GLN A 4 -31.13 9.05 -24.43
CA GLN A 4 -32.11 8.98 -25.53
C GLN A 4 -31.59 8.15 -26.71
N ASN A 5 -30.32 8.29 -27.08
CA ASN A 5 -29.70 7.49 -28.15
C ASN A 5 -29.67 5.99 -27.84
N LEU A 6 -29.40 5.59 -26.59
CA LEU A 6 -29.34 4.16 -26.20
C LEU A 6 -30.72 3.50 -26.23
N SER A 7 -31.75 4.22 -25.77
CA SER A 7 -33.14 3.74 -25.86
C SER A 7 -33.59 3.54 -27.32
N GLN A 8 -33.19 4.44 -28.21
CA GLN A 8 -33.54 4.37 -29.63
C GLN A 8 -32.79 3.24 -30.36
N ILE A 9 -31.55 2.95 -29.96
CA ILE A 9 -30.78 1.79 -30.43
C ILE A 9 -31.45 0.48 -29.98
N ALA A 10 -31.85 0.38 -28.70
CA ALA A 10 -32.55 -0.79 -28.18
C ALA A 10 -33.90 -1.03 -28.89
N ILE A 11 -34.67 0.04 -29.16
CA ILE A 11 -35.93 -0.04 -29.92
C ILE A 11 -35.70 -0.52 -31.35
N ARG A 12 -34.66 -0.02 -32.05
CA ARG A 12 -34.31 -0.48 -33.40
C ARG A 12 -33.87 -1.95 -33.43
N ALA A 13 -33.10 -2.39 -32.44
CA ALA A 13 -32.70 -3.79 -32.29
C ALA A 13 -33.93 -4.70 -32.07
N GLN A 14 -34.86 -4.24 -31.24
CA GLN A 14 -36.12 -4.94 -30.97
C GLN A 14 -36.99 -5.03 -32.24
N GLN A 15 -37.09 -3.96 -33.03
CA GLN A 15 -37.79 -3.98 -34.32
C GLN A 15 -37.14 -4.96 -35.31
N GLN A 16 -35.81 -5.06 -35.34
CA GLN A 16 -35.12 -6.04 -36.18
C GLN A 16 -35.38 -7.49 -35.74
N LEU A 17 -35.46 -7.76 -34.43
CA LEU A 17 -35.79 -9.09 -33.89
C LEU A 17 -37.24 -9.49 -34.18
N VAL A 18 -38.18 -8.55 -34.13
CA VAL A 18 -39.61 -8.80 -34.35
C VAL A 18 -39.96 -8.94 -35.84
N THR A 19 -39.30 -8.19 -36.72
CA THR A 19 -39.63 -8.17 -38.16
C THR A 19 -38.86 -9.18 -38.99
N ASN A 20 -37.74 -9.70 -38.50
CA ASN A 20 -36.90 -10.64 -39.25
C ASN A 20 -37.16 -12.10 -38.82
N PRO A 21 -37.65 -12.98 -39.71
CA PRO A 21 -37.87 -14.40 -39.40
C PRO A 21 -36.57 -15.19 -39.14
N ASN A 22 -35.41 -14.66 -39.56
CA ASN A 22 -34.08 -15.24 -39.33
C ASN A 22 -33.15 -14.18 -38.70
N PRO A 23 -33.29 -13.88 -37.40
CA PRO A 23 -32.45 -12.90 -36.71
C PRO A 23 -30.99 -13.36 -36.70
N ASN A 24 -30.07 -12.50 -37.17
CA ASN A 24 -28.65 -12.81 -37.31
C ASN A 24 -27.84 -12.27 -36.11
N PRO A 25 -27.16 -13.13 -35.31
CA PRO A 25 -26.38 -12.71 -34.15
C PRO A 25 -25.18 -11.83 -34.53
N GLN A 26 -24.68 -11.90 -35.76
CA GLN A 26 -23.62 -11.00 -36.24
C GLN A 26 -24.06 -9.54 -36.33
N LEU A 27 -25.36 -9.28 -36.54
CA LEU A 27 -25.92 -7.93 -36.56
C LEU A 27 -26.30 -7.45 -35.15
N LEU A 28 -26.70 -8.37 -34.28
CA LEU A 28 -27.22 -8.06 -32.94
C LEU A 28 -26.12 -7.94 -31.87
N ASN A 29 -25.05 -8.74 -31.94
CA ASN A 29 -23.95 -8.68 -30.97
C ASN A 29 -23.23 -7.32 -30.93
N PRO A 30 -22.98 -6.62 -32.06
CA PRO A 30 -22.47 -5.25 -32.03
C PRO A 30 -23.37 -4.30 -31.25
N LEU A 31 -24.70 -4.47 -31.32
CA LEU A 31 -25.66 -3.65 -30.56
C LEU A 31 -25.53 -3.88 -29.06
N LEU A 32 -25.32 -5.13 -28.61
CA LEU A 32 -25.00 -5.42 -27.22
C LEU A 32 -23.73 -4.69 -26.76
N SER A 33 -22.69 -4.65 -27.59
CA SER A 33 -21.45 -3.94 -27.26
C SER A 33 -21.67 -2.43 -27.04
N LEU A 34 -22.57 -1.80 -27.81
CA LEU A 34 -22.93 -0.38 -27.68
C LEU A 34 -23.78 -0.10 -26.43
N LEU A 35 -24.55 -1.08 -25.97
CA LEU A 35 -25.39 -0.98 -24.79
C LEU A 35 -24.67 -1.28 -23.48
N THR A 36 -23.38 -1.59 -23.50
CA THR A 36 -22.59 -1.97 -22.31
C THR A 36 -22.66 -0.96 -21.16
N ASN A 37 -22.92 0.32 -21.42
CA ASN A 37 -23.07 1.36 -20.39
C ASN A 37 -24.46 1.44 -19.73
N SER A 38 -25.47 0.77 -20.30
CA SER A 38 -26.84 0.74 -19.75
C SER A 38 -27.24 -0.67 -19.38
N GLN A 39 -27.14 -0.99 -18.08
CA GLN A 39 -27.44 -2.32 -17.54
C GLN A 39 -28.82 -2.83 -17.97
N ASN A 40 -29.85 -1.99 -17.81
CA ASN A 40 -31.24 -2.37 -18.09
C ASN A 40 -31.47 -2.63 -19.59
N ALA A 41 -31.06 -1.71 -20.46
CA ALA A 41 -31.23 -1.86 -21.91
C ALA A 41 -30.43 -3.05 -22.46
N PHE A 42 -29.22 -3.26 -21.95
CA PHE A 42 -28.38 -4.40 -22.33
C PHE A 42 -29.07 -5.73 -21.99
N PHE A 43 -29.48 -5.93 -20.73
CA PHE A 43 -30.05 -7.20 -20.31
C PHE A 43 -31.45 -7.44 -20.86
N GLN A 44 -32.22 -6.40 -21.18
CA GLN A 44 -33.47 -6.52 -21.92
C GLN A 44 -33.23 -7.08 -23.33
N LEU A 45 -32.34 -6.47 -24.11
CA LEU A 45 -32.01 -6.97 -25.46
C LEU A 45 -31.42 -8.39 -25.39
N TYR A 46 -30.51 -8.65 -24.45
CA TYR A 46 -29.93 -9.97 -24.25
C TYR A 46 -31.00 -11.04 -23.96
N ASN A 47 -31.92 -10.79 -23.03
CA ASN A 47 -32.98 -11.75 -22.71
C ASN A 47 -33.93 -11.98 -23.91
N GLN A 48 -34.17 -10.97 -24.75
CA GLN A 48 -34.94 -11.12 -26.00
C GLN A 48 -34.18 -11.92 -27.06
N MET A 49 -32.87 -11.75 -27.19
CA MET A 49 -32.05 -12.61 -28.06
C MET A 49 -32.06 -14.08 -27.58
N LEU A 50 -32.27 -14.32 -26.29
CA LEU A 50 -32.40 -15.69 -25.79
C LEU A 50 -33.75 -16.34 -26.13
N SER A 51 -34.81 -15.57 -26.42
CA SER A 51 -36.11 -16.15 -26.79
C SER A 51 -36.15 -16.70 -28.22
N HIS A 52 -35.18 -16.36 -29.06
CA HIS A 52 -35.04 -16.88 -30.43
C HIS A 52 -33.72 -17.66 -30.59
N PRO A 53 -33.76 -18.99 -30.81
CA PRO A 53 -32.56 -19.84 -30.90
C PRO A 53 -31.52 -19.39 -31.93
N LEU A 54 -31.97 -18.83 -33.06
CA LEU A 54 -31.07 -18.36 -34.13
C LEU A 54 -30.38 -17.02 -33.81
N SER A 55 -30.86 -16.27 -32.82
CA SER A 55 -30.42 -14.90 -32.58
C SER A 55 -29.25 -14.75 -31.60
N HIS A 56 -28.72 -15.84 -31.06
CA HIS A 56 -27.59 -15.81 -30.13
C HIS A 56 -26.52 -16.85 -30.48
N ASN A 57 -25.28 -16.58 -30.07
CA ASN A 57 -24.14 -17.47 -30.22
C ASN A 57 -23.15 -17.28 -29.06
N HIS A 58 -21.97 -17.91 -29.14
CA HIS A 58 -20.95 -17.80 -28.09
C HIS A 58 -20.54 -16.34 -27.80
N TYR A 59 -20.46 -15.48 -28.82
CA TYR A 59 -20.19 -14.04 -28.64
C TYR A 59 -21.27 -13.32 -27.83
N THR A 60 -22.55 -13.70 -27.99
CA THR A 60 -23.65 -13.13 -27.20
C THR A 60 -23.43 -13.37 -25.70
N PHE A 61 -23.01 -14.59 -25.34
CA PHE A 61 -22.72 -14.95 -23.95
C PHE A 61 -21.46 -14.29 -23.42
N THR A 62 -20.38 -14.19 -24.21
CA THR A 62 -19.16 -13.50 -23.78
C THR A 62 -19.39 -12.00 -23.55
N HIS A 63 -20.18 -11.34 -24.41
CA HIS A 63 -20.62 -9.95 -24.19
C HIS A 63 -21.45 -9.81 -22.91
N ALA A 64 -22.39 -10.73 -22.66
CA ALA A 64 -23.23 -10.70 -21.47
C ALA A 64 -22.44 -10.89 -20.17
N LEU A 65 -21.46 -11.81 -20.16
CA LEU A 65 -20.57 -12.00 -19.01
C LEU A 65 -19.66 -10.78 -18.77
N ARG A 66 -19.17 -10.15 -19.85
CA ARG A 66 -18.42 -8.90 -19.76
C ARG A 66 -19.27 -7.76 -19.18
N ALA A 67 -20.53 -7.64 -19.61
CA ALA A 67 -21.46 -6.66 -19.04
C ALA A 67 -21.77 -6.95 -17.57
N CYS A 68 -21.92 -8.23 -17.19
CA CYS A 68 -22.09 -8.60 -15.78
C CYS A 68 -20.88 -8.18 -14.93
N PHE A 69 -19.67 -8.29 -15.48
CA PHE A 69 -18.47 -7.78 -14.82
C PHE A 69 -18.50 -6.26 -14.65
N SER A 70 -18.77 -5.50 -15.73
CA SER A 70 -18.80 -4.03 -15.68
C SER A 70 -19.87 -3.47 -14.75
N HIS A 71 -21.00 -4.16 -14.60
CA HIS A 71 -22.11 -3.74 -13.72
C HIS A 71 -22.13 -4.44 -12.35
N HIS A 72 -21.09 -5.20 -12.01
CA HIS A 72 -21.03 -6.01 -10.78
C HIS A 72 -22.28 -6.91 -10.56
N ALA A 73 -22.91 -7.36 -11.65
CA ALA A 73 -24.17 -8.10 -11.63
C ALA A 73 -23.94 -9.62 -11.42
N ARG A 74 -23.47 -9.99 -10.22
CA ARG A 74 -23.07 -11.39 -9.91
C ARG A 74 -24.21 -12.40 -10.07
N SER A 75 -25.41 -12.08 -9.60
CA SER A 75 -26.58 -12.96 -9.72
C SER A 75 -26.90 -13.29 -11.17
N LYS A 76 -26.87 -12.29 -12.05
CA LYS A 76 -27.12 -12.46 -13.48
C LYS A 76 -26.05 -13.31 -14.16
N ALA A 77 -24.77 -13.14 -13.79
CA ALA A 77 -23.70 -13.98 -14.31
C ALA A 77 -23.87 -15.46 -13.91
N LEU A 78 -24.30 -15.74 -12.68
CA LEU A 78 -24.59 -17.11 -12.22
C LEU A 78 -25.79 -17.71 -12.95
N GLU A 79 -26.84 -16.91 -13.22
CA GLU A 79 -27.97 -17.33 -14.08
C GLU A 79 -27.47 -17.71 -15.48
N ILE A 80 -26.63 -16.86 -16.09
CA ILE A 80 -26.05 -17.10 -17.41
C ILE A 80 -25.20 -18.38 -17.39
N HIS A 81 -24.35 -18.58 -16.39
CA HIS A 81 -23.54 -19.78 -16.25
C HIS A 81 -24.42 -21.05 -16.13
N ALA A 82 -25.45 -21.03 -15.28
CA ALA A 82 -26.37 -22.16 -15.15
C ALA A 82 -27.10 -22.47 -16.47
N ARG A 83 -27.50 -21.44 -17.24
CA ARG A 83 -28.11 -21.60 -18.57
C ARG A 83 -27.12 -22.20 -19.58
N LEU A 84 -25.86 -21.77 -19.56
CA LEU A 84 -24.81 -22.32 -20.43
C LEU A 84 -24.57 -23.80 -20.17
N LEU A 85 -24.61 -24.23 -18.90
CA LEU A 85 -24.52 -25.64 -18.52
C LEU A 85 -25.73 -26.44 -19.03
N LYS A 86 -26.96 -25.93 -18.82
CA LYS A 86 -28.19 -26.61 -19.26
C LYS A 86 -28.34 -26.71 -20.77
N SER A 87 -27.87 -25.71 -21.50
CA SER A 87 -28.01 -25.62 -22.97
C SER A 87 -26.87 -26.30 -23.75
N GLY A 88 -25.84 -26.81 -23.07
CA GLY A 88 -24.69 -27.45 -23.71
C GLY A 88 -23.65 -26.49 -24.31
N HIS A 89 -23.95 -25.20 -24.43
CA HIS A 89 -23.01 -24.18 -24.93
C HIS A 89 -21.76 -24.01 -24.05
N TYR A 90 -21.78 -24.47 -22.80
CA TYR A 90 -20.65 -24.40 -21.86
C TYR A 90 -19.35 -25.04 -22.40
N LEU A 91 -19.41 -25.98 -23.35
CA LEU A 91 -18.22 -26.62 -23.90
C LEU A 91 -17.37 -25.70 -24.80
N ASP A 92 -17.90 -24.53 -25.18
CA ASP A 92 -17.17 -23.53 -25.95
C ASP A 92 -16.06 -22.87 -25.11
N ILE A 93 -14.81 -22.95 -25.58
CA ILE A 93 -13.63 -22.44 -24.89
C ILE A 93 -13.68 -20.91 -24.66
N PHE A 94 -14.30 -20.15 -25.56
CA PHE A 94 -14.44 -18.69 -25.41
C PHE A 94 -15.39 -18.35 -24.27
N ILE A 95 -16.45 -19.15 -24.08
CA ILE A 95 -17.38 -19.01 -22.97
C ILE A 95 -16.70 -19.39 -21.66
N GLN A 96 -15.97 -20.51 -21.63
CA GLN A 96 -15.21 -20.95 -20.46
C GLN A 96 -14.16 -19.91 -20.05
N ASN A 97 -13.41 -19.35 -20.99
CA ASN A 97 -12.44 -18.28 -20.76
C ASN A 97 -13.10 -16.99 -20.23
N SER A 98 -14.30 -16.65 -20.72
CA SER A 98 -15.06 -15.48 -20.25
C SER A 98 -15.58 -15.68 -18.82
N LEU A 99 -16.07 -16.87 -18.49
CA LEU A 99 -16.46 -17.24 -17.13
C LEU A 99 -15.26 -17.25 -16.18
N LEU A 100 -14.12 -17.78 -16.63
CA LEU A 100 -12.87 -17.78 -15.85
C LEU A 100 -12.44 -16.35 -15.49
N HIS A 101 -12.43 -15.45 -16.47
CA HIS A 101 -12.16 -14.03 -16.24
C HIS A 101 -13.17 -13.41 -15.27
N PHE A 102 -14.47 -13.69 -15.44
CA PHE A 102 -15.52 -13.19 -14.55
C PHE A 102 -15.29 -13.60 -13.09
N TYR A 103 -15.04 -14.89 -12.83
CA TYR A 103 -14.83 -15.39 -11.47
C TYR A 103 -13.58 -14.80 -10.81
N LEU A 104 -12.46 -14.77 -11.52
CA LEU A 104 -11.21 -14.21 -11.01
C LEU A 104 -11.35 -12.71 -10.72
N ALA A 105 -12.04 -11.97 -11.58
CA ALA A 105 -12.25 -10.55 -11.37
C ALA A 105 -13.17 -10.22 -10.18
N HIS A 106 -13.98 -11.17 -9.72
CA HIS A 106 -14.77 -11.06 -8.48
C HIS A 106 -14.10 -11.74 -7.27
N ASN A 107 -12.82 -12.07 -7.39
CA ASN A 107 -12.03 -12.75 -6.37
C ASN A 107 -12.58 -14.13 -5.95
N ASP A 108 -13.40 -14.77 -6.80
CA ASP A 108 -13.94 -16.11 -6.59
C ASP A 108 -12.98 -17.17 -7.16
N VAL A 109 -11.83 -17.27 -6.50
CA VAL A 109 -10.70 -18.11 -6.96
C VAL A 109 -11.03 -19.60 -6.93
N VAL A 110 -11.90 -20.03 -6.02
CA VAL A 110 -12.33 -21.43 -5.92
C VAL A 110 -13.14 -21.83 -7.16
N SER A 111 -14.15 -21.04 -7.53
CA SER A 111 -14.97 -21.30 -8.72
C SER A 111 -14.14 -21.23 -9.99
N ALA A 112 -13.24 -20.23 -10.10
CA ALA A 112 -12.31 -20.11 -11.22
C ALA A 112 -11.40 -21.34 -11.37
N SER A 113 -10.83 -21.82 -10.26
CA SER A 113 -9.93 -22.98 -10.26
C SER A 113 -10.65 -24.27 -10.62
N ASN A 114 -11.88 -24.46 -10.11
CA ASN A 114 -12.73 -25.59 -10.46
C ASN A 114 -13.13 -25.56 -11.94
N LEU A 115 -13.53 -24.39 -12.45
CA LEU A 115 -13.83 -24.19 -13.86
C LEU A 115 -12.63 -24.55 -14.72
N PHE A 116 -11.44 -24.03 -14.41
CA PHE A 116 -10.23 -24.32 -15.17
C PHE A 116 -9.88 -25.82 -15.20
N ARG A 117 -10.06 -26.54 -14.08
CA ARG A 117 -9.86 -28.01 -14.03
C ARG A 117 -10.85 -28.77 -14.89
N SER A 118 -12.05 -28.22 -15.12
CA SER A 118 -13.07 -28.83 -15.98
C SER A 118 -12.81 -28.63 -17.48
N ILE A 119 -11.92 -27.72 -17.88
CA ILE A 119 -11.58 -27.47 -19.29
C ILE A 119 -10.73 -28.65 -19.81
N PRO A 120 -11.20 -29.46 -20.78
CA PRO A 120 -10.47 -30.64 -21.23
C PRO A 120 -9.14 -30.31 -21.92
N SER A 121 -9.13 -29.23 -22.71
CA SER A 121 -7.94 -28.74 -23.43
C SER A 121 -7.80 -27.22 -23.26
N PRO A 122 -7.22 -26.74 -22.14
CA PRO A 122 -7.05 -25.32 -21.90
C PRO A 122 -6.10 -24.68 -22.91
N ASP A 123 -6.51 -23.58 -23.52
CA ASP A 123 -5.71 -22.81 -24.47
C ASP A 123 -4.84 -21.75 -23.78
N VAL A 124 -4.04 -21.01 -24.56
CA VAL A 124 -3.17 -19.94 -24.03
C VAL A 124 -3.98 -18.88 -23.28
N VAL A 125 -5.22 -18.60 -23.71
CA VAL A 125 -6.10 -17.62 -23.06
C VAL A 125 -6.58 -18.16 -21.70
N SER A 126 -6.97 -19.44 -21.59
CA SER A 126 -7.33 -20.08 -20.33
C SER A 126 -6.20 -19.98 -19.31
N TRP A 127 -4.98 -20.36 -19.70
CA TRP A 127 -3.80 -20.28 -18.83
C TRP A 127 -3.47 -18.84 -18.44
N THR A 128 -3.50 -17.91 -19.39
CA THR A 128 -3.18 -16.50 -19.16
C THR A 128 -4.17 -15.85 -18.21
N SER A 129 -5.46 -16.10 -18.40
CA SER A 129 -6.54 -15.62 -17.52
C SER A 129 -6.35 -16.14 -16.11
N LEU A 130 -6.09 -17.44 -15.93
CA LEU A 130 -5.86 -18.03 -14.62
C LEU A 130 -4.63 -17.42 -13.92
N ILE A 131 -3.48 -17.39 -14.60
CA ILE A 131 -2.22 -16.91 -14.02
C ILE A 131 -2.33 -15.43 -13.63
N SER A 132 -2.82 -14.59 -14.53
CA SER A 132 -2.96 -13.15 -14.28
C SER A 132 -4.01 -12.85 -13.22
N GLY A 133 -5.13 -13.59 -13.21
CA GLY A 133 -6.18 -13.42 -12.20
C GLY A 133 -5.71 -13.85 -10.81
N LEU A 134 -5.08 -15.03 -10.68
CA LEU A 134 -4.51 -15.49 -9.42
C LEU A 134 -3.47 -14.51 -8.87
N ALA A 135 -2.59 -13.97 -9.73
CA ALA A 135 -1.59 -12.98 -9.32
C ALA A 135 -2.24 -11.69 -8.79
N LYS A 136 -3.34 -11.22 -9.41
CA LYS A 136 -4.08 -10.03 -8.96
C LYS A 136 -4.90 -10.28 -7.68
N SER A 137 -5.35 -11.51 -7.46
CA SER A 137 -6.13 -11.94 -6.30
C SER A 137 -5.28 -12.25 -5.05
N GLY A 138 -3.95 -12.09 -5.09
CA GLY A 138 -3.07 -12.40 -3.96
C GLY A 138 -2.77 -13.90 -3.79
N PHE A 139 -2.93 -14.70 -4.85
CA PHE A 139 -2.57 -16.13 -4.89
C PHE A 139 -1.33 -16.36 -5.76
N GLU A 140 -0.28 -15.58 -5.52
CA GLU A 140 0.89 -15.50 -6.40
C GLU A 140 1.65 -16.81 -6.51
N ALA A 141 1.75 -17.58 -5.42
CA ALA A 141 2.40 -18.89 -5.45
C ALA A 141 1.67 -19.88 -6.38
N GLN A 142 0.33 -19.84 -6.38
CA GLN A 142 -0.49 -20.68 -7.28
C GLN A 142 -0.35 -20.20 -8.72
N ALA A 143 -0.32 -18.88 -8.96
CA ALA A 143 -0.07 -18.31 -10.29
C ALA A 143 1.25 -18.83 -10.89
N LEU A 144 2.33 -18.84 -10.10
CA LEU A 144 3.64 -19.35 -10.54
C LEU A 144 3.67 -20.86 -10.73
N HIS A 145 2.93 -21.61 -9.91
CA HIS A 145 2.73 -23.04 -10.11
C HIS A 145 2.05 -23.32 -11.46
N HIS A 146 0.97 -22.61 -11.77
CA HIS A 146 0.27 -22.73 -13.05
C HIS A 146 1.13 -22.27 -14.24
N PHE A 147 1.93 -21.22 -14.10
CA PHE A 147 2.91 -20.80 -15.10
C PHE A 147 3.94 -21.90 -15.39
N SER A 148 4.48 -22.52 -14.35
CA SER A 148 5.42 -23.64 -14.49
C SER A 148 4.77 -24.85 -15.16
N LYS A 149 3.52 -25.15 -14.81
CA LYS A 149 2.73 -26.24 -15.43
C LYS A 149 2.45 -25.97 -16.91
N MET A 150 2.09 -24.75 -17.29
CA MET A 150 1.94 -24.34 -18.69
C MET A 150 3.25 -24.58 -19.47
N ASN A 151 4.39 -24.15 -18.92
CA ASN A 151 5.70 -24.34 -19.55
C ASN A 151 6.11 -25.81 -19.65
N SER A 152 5.77 -26.66 -18.69
CA SER A 152 6.09 -28.10 -18.75
C SER A 152 5.36 -28.83 -19.88
N LYS A 153 4.21 -28.33 -20.34
CA LYS A 153 3.41 -28.89 -21.44
C LYS A 153 3.85 -28.37 -22.82
N SER A 154 5.13 -27.96 -22.92
CA SER A 154 5.69 -26.97 -23.87
C SER A 154 5.52 -27.22 -25.37
N LYS A 155 5.07 -28.38 -25.84
CA LYS A 155 5.02 -28.66 -27.28
C LYS A 155 3.95 -27.82 -28.01
N ASN A 156 2.88 -27.40 -27.33
CA ASN A 156 1.76 -26.69 -27.97
C ASN A 156 1.36 -25.34 -27.32
N PHE A 157 1.96 -24.93 -26.20
CA PHE A 157 1.51 -23.75 -25.44
C PHE A 157 2.69 -22.84 -25.07
N LYS A 158 2.98 -21.84 -25.91
CA LYS A 158 3.97 -20.81 -25.59
C LYS A 158 3.28 -19.68 -24.79
N PRO A 159 3.82 -19.27 -23.62
CA PRO A 159 3.33 -18.08 -22.91
C PRO A 159 3.34 -16.87 -23.83
N ASN A 160 2.33 -16.00 -23.75
CA ASN A 160 2.35 -14.72 -24.44
C ASN A 160 2.83 -13.61 -23.49
N ALA A 161 2.94 -12.37 -23.99
CA ALA A 161 3.37 -11.23 -23.18
C ALA A 161 2.51 -11.03 -21.91
N ALA A 162 1.18 -11.21 -22.02
CA ALA A 162 0.27 -11.10 -20.87
C ALA A 162 0.50 -12.23 -19.84
N THR A 163 0.78 -13.46 -20.27
CA THR A 163 1.15 -14.55 -19.38
C THR A 163 2.43 -14.21 -18.59
N LEU A 164 3.44 -13.67 -19.28
CA LEU A 164 4.72 -13.30 -18.66
C LEU A 164 4.55 -12.14 -17.67
N VAL A 165 3.74 -11.13 -18.02
CA VAL A 165 3.38 -10.05 -17.10
C VAL A 165 2.72 -10.59 -15.83
N GLY A 166 1.73 -11.49 -15.96
CA GLY A 166 1.09 -12.12 -14.80
C GLY A 166 2.09 -12.89 -13.91
N ALA A 167 3.00 -13.63 -14.52
CA ALA A 167 4.07 -14.33 -13.79
C ALA A 167 5.08 -13.37 -13.13
N LEU A 168 5.44 -12.26 -13.79
CA LEU A 168 6.31 -11.23 -13.23
C LEU A 168 5.66 -10.50 -12.06
N CYS A 169 4.37 -10.15 -12.15
CA CYS A 169 3.62 -9.57 -11.03
C CYS A 169 3.64 -10.51 -9.82
N ALA A 170 3.39 -11.81 -10.03
CA ALA A 170 3.48 -12.81 -8.97
C ALA A 170 4.90 -12.93 -8.37
N CYS A 171 5.93 -12.91 -9.22
CA CYS A 171 7.32 -12.90 -8.76
C CYS A 171 7.66 -11.63 -7.96
N SER A 172 7.11 -10.48 -8.37
CA SER A 172 7.33 -9.18 -7.72
C SER A 172 6.73 -9.14 -6.31
N SER A 173 5.47 -9.56 -6.15
CA SER A 173 4.81 -9.64 -4.84
C SER A 173 5.54 -10.58 -3.88
N LEU A 174 5.98 -11.75 -4.37
CA LEU A 174 6.73 -12.73 -3.57
C LEU A 174 8.22 -12.38 -3.41
N ARG A 175 8.70 -11.31 -4.06
CA ARG A 175 10.13 -10.96 -4.15
C ARG A 175 11.00 -12.12 -4.64
N ALA A 176 10.44 -12.97 -5.52
CA ALA A 176 11.08 -14.15 -6.08
C ALA A 176 12.07 -13.78 -7.22
N LEU A 177 13.11 -13.02 -6.87
CA LEU A 177 14.04 -12.39 -7.82
C LEU A 177 14.69 -13.38 -8.80
N ARG A 178 15.06 -14.58 -8.33
CA ARG A 178 15.70 -15.60 -9.18
C ARG A 178 14.77 -16.04 -10.30
N LEU A 179 13.53 -16.42 -9.96
CA LEU A 179 12.54 -16.82 -10.95
C LEU A 179 12.16 -15.66 -11.86
N GLY A 180 11.96 -14.46 -11.29
CA GLY A 180 11.65 -13.26 -12.06
C GLY A 180 12.74 -12.92 -13.10
N LYS A 181 14.03 -13.11 -12.76
CA LYS A 181 15.14 -12.98 -13.73
C LYS A 181 15.04 -14.00 -14.86
N SER A 182 14.68 -15.25 -14.56
CA SER A 182 14.45 -16.28 -15.58
C SER A 182 13.27 -15.92 -16.50
N VAL A 183 12.17 -15.40 -15.95
CA VAL A 183 11.00 -14.95 -16.74
C VAL A 183 11.34 -13.73 -17.59
N HIS A 184 12.08 -12.76 -17.05
CA HIS A 184 12.58 -11.61 -17.81
C HIS A 184 13.45 -12.06 -18.99
N ALA A 185 14.46 -12.91 -18.75
CA ALA A 185 15.32 -13.44 -19.81
C ALA A 185 14.55 -14.24 -20.86
N TYR A 186 13.50 -14.97 -20.47
CA TYR A 186 12.62 -15.67 -21.38
C TYR A 186 11.79 -14.69 -22.23
N GLY A 187 11.24 -13.64 -21.62
CA GLY A 187 10.45 -12.62 -22.32
C GLY A 187 11.24 -11.82 -23.35
N VAL A 188 12.48 -11.44 -23.03
CA VAL A 188 13.39 -10.74 -23.97
C VAL A 188 13.64 -11.55 -25.25
N ARG A 189 13.61 -12.89 -25.18
CA ARG A 189 13.80 -13.76 -26.36
C ARG A 189 12.53 -13.95 -27.18
N LEU A 190 11.35 -13.76 -26.57
CA LEU A 190 10.06 -14.06 -27.18
C LEU A 190 9.39 -12.80 -27.75
N ILE A 191 9.53 -11.68 -27.06
CA ILE A 191 8.87 -10.42 -27.40
C ILE A 191 9.79 -9.67 -28.35
N ALA A 192 9.44 -9.66 -29.64
CA ALA A 192 10.28 -9.07 -30.69
C ALA A 192 10.28 -7.53 -30.71
N ASN A 193 9.22 -6.89 -30.20
CA ASN A 193 9.02 -5.44 -30.22
C ASN A 193 8.99 -4.87 -28.79
N ALA A 194 9.31 -3.59 -28.63
CA ALA A 194 9.18 -2.89 -27.35
C ALA A 194 7.77 -3.06 -26.76
N ASN A 195 7.68 -3.43 -25.49
CA ASN A 195 6.41 -3.67 -24.80
C ASN A 195 6.45 -3.04 -23.41
N ILE A 196 5.91 -1.83 -23.31
CA ILE A 196 5.91 -1.04 -22.08
C ILE A 196 5.24 -1.75 -20.90
N VAL A 197 4.21 -2.57 -21.14
CA VAL A 197 3.52 -3.32 -20.09
C VAL A 197 4.43 -4.41 -19.52
N PHE A 198 5.17 -5.10 -20.39
CA PHE A 198 6.17 -6.08 -19.98
C PHE A 198 7.33 -5.41 -19.24
N ASP A 199 7.88 -4.33 -19.79
CA ASP A 199 8.99 -3.59 -19.19
C ASP A 199 8.63 -3.03 -17.81
N ASN A 200 7.42 -2.48 -17.65
CA ASN A 200 6.89 -2.04 -16.36
C ASN A 200 6.76 -3.19 -15.34
N ALA A 201 6.35 -4.39 -15.79
CA ALA A 201 6.28 -5.56 -14.91
C ALA A 201 7.66 -6.05 -14.45
N VAL A 202 8.67 -6.00 -15.34
CA VAL A 202 10.07 -6.31 -14.98
C VAL A 202 10.65 -5.22 -14.07
N LEU A 203 10.33 -3.96 -14.32
CA LEU A 203 10.76 -2.83 -13.50
C LEU A 203 10.21 -2.96 -12.07
N ASP A 204 8.92 -3.27 -11.92
CA ASP A 204 8.27 -3.51 -10.62
C ASP A 204 8.93 -4.69 -9.88
N LEU A 205 9.21 -5.80 -10.59
CA LEU A 205 9.93 -6.94 -10.03
C LEU A 205 11.28 -6.51 -9.42
N TYR A 206 12.11 -5.78 -10.17
CA TYR A 206 13.42 -5.37 -9.69
C TYR A 206 13.32 -4.34 -8.56
N ALA A 207 12.39 -3.39 -8.66
CA ALA A 207 12.14 -2.38 -7.63
C ALA A 207 11.71 -3.02 -6.30
N LYS A 208 10.67 -3.86 -6.30
CA LYS A 208 10.16 -4.52 -5.08
C LYS A 208 11.12 -5.56 -4.48
N SER A 209 11.98 -6.14 -5.32
CA SER A 209 13.03 -7.06 -4.87
C SER A 209 14.30 -6.34 -4.37
N GLY A 210 14.31 -5.01 -4.28
CA GLY A 210 15.45 -4.22 -3.82
C GLY A 210 16.63 -4.16 -4.81
N SER A 211 16.48 -4.69 -6.02
CA SER A 211 17.50 -4.71 -7.07
C SER A 211 17.51 -3.40 -7.88
N LEU A 212 17.62 -2.25 -7.19
CA LEU A 212 17.44 -0.93 -7.78
C LEU A 212 18.43 -0.60 -8.91
N LYS A 213 19.66 -1.13 -8.85
CA LYS A 213 20.62 -1.00 -9.96
C LYS A 213 20.10 -1.65 -11.26
N TYR A 214 19.48 -2.81 -11.17
CA TYR A 214 18.88 -3.47 -12.33
C TYR A 214 17.61 -2.74 -12.79
N ALA A 215 16.79 -2.25 -11.85
CA ALA A 215 15.63 -1.44 -12.16
C ALA A 215 16.02 -0.17 -12.94
N LYS A 216 17.02 0.59 -12.47
CA LYS A 216 17.51 1.80 -13.14
C LYS A 216 18.09 1.50 -14.53
N ASN A 217 18.90 0.45 -14.66
CA ASN A 217 19.49 0.06 -15.95
C ASN A 217 18.40 -0.34 -16.97
N LEU A 218 17.38 -1.07 -16.54
CA LEU A 218 16.22 -1.37 -17.39
C LEU A 218 15.51 -0.08 -17.80
N PHE A 219 15.17 0.77 -16.83
CA PHE A 219 14.47 2.04 -17.06
C PHE A 219 15.20 2.93 -18.07
N ASP A 220 16.52 3.05 -17.95
CA ASP A 220 17.34 3.83 -18.87
C ASP A 220 17.32 3.29 -20.30
N LYS A 221 17.13 1.98 -20.47
CA LYS A 221 17.05 1.29 -21.77
C LYS A 221 15.64 1.22 -22.35
N MET A 222 14.60 1.56 -21.60
CA MET A 222 13.22 1.55 -22.10
C MET A 222 13.07 2.57 -23.23
N CYS A 223 12.50 2.16 -24.36
CA CYS A 223 12.25 3.03 -25.51
C CYS A 223 11.13 4.05 -25.26
N MET A 224 10.15 3.66 -24.46
CA MET A 224 9.03 4.52 -24.04
C MET A 224 8.83 4.34 -22.54
N ARG A 225 8.56 5.43 -21.84
CA ARG A 225 8.30 5.45 -20.41
C ARG A 225 7.00 6.18 -20.17
N ASP A 226 6.07 5.53 -19.48
CA ASP A 226 4.80 6.12 -19.09
C ASP A 226 4.83 6.48 -17.61
N VAL A 227 3.75 7.08 -17.13
CA VAL A 227 3.59 7.40 -15.70
C VAL A 227 3.87 6.19 -14.81
N ILE A 228 3.48 4.97 -15.24
CA ILE A 228 3.72 3.74 -14.47
C ILE A 228 5.22 3.44 -14.38
N SER A 229 5.98 3.58 -15.46
CA SER A 229 7.45 3.40 -15.45
C SER A 229 8.11 4.33 -14.42
N TRP A 230 7.79 5.62 -14.48
CA TRP A 230 8.36 6.64 -13.61
C TRP A 230 7.97 6.43 -12.14
N THR A 231 6.68 6.24 -11.85
CA THR A 231 6.18 6.01 -10.49
C THR A 231 6.77 4.74 -9.90
N THR A 232 6.94 3.67 -10.68
CA THR A 232 7.50 2.40 -10.22
C THR A 232 8.95 2.54 -9.78
N LEU A 233 9.79 3.21 -10.58
CA LEU A 233 11.19 3.45 -10.23
C LEU A 233 11.30 4.35 -8.98
N LEU A 234 10.52 5.43 -8.93
CA LEU A 234 10.48 6.36 -7.80
C LEU A 234 10.06 5.64 -6.50
N MET A 235 9.02 4.81 -6.56
CA MET A 235 8.56 4.00 -5.43
C MET A 235 9.60 2.97 -4.98
N GLY A 236 10.37 2.41 -5.92
CA GLY A 236 11.53 1.57 -5.61
C GLY A 236 12.57 2.29 -4.78
N TYR A 237 12.99 3.49 -5.20
CA TYR A 237 13.95 4.31 -4.44
C TYR A 237 13.40 4.76 -3.09
N SER A 238 12.16 5.24 -3.04
CA SER A 238 11.48 5.67 -1.80
C SER A 238 11.43 4.55 -0.76
N ARG A 239 11.01 3.34 -1.15
CA ARG A 239 10.99 2.16 -0.24
C ARG A 239 12.38 1.70 0.18
N GLY A 240 13.40 1.93 -0.65
CA GLY A 240 14.80 1.63 -0.32
C GLY A 240 15.46 2.66 0.59
N GLY A 241 14.78 3.78 0.92
CA GLY A 241 15.35 4.88 1.71
C GLY A 241 16.24 5.83 0.89
N TYR A 242 16.30 5.66 -0.43
CA TYR A 242 17.11 6.46 -1.36
C TYR A 242 16.35 7.72 -1.79
N CYS A 243 16.09 8.61 -0.85
CA CYS A 243 15.19 9.74 -1.06
C CYS A 243 15.73 10.76 -2.07
N LYS A 244 17.05 10.97 -2.12
CA LYS A 244 17.69 11.87 -3.08
C LYS A 244 17.50 11.36 -4.51
N GLU A 245 17.67 10.06 -4.72
CA GLU A 245 17.44 9.38 -5.99
C GLU A 245 15.97 9.39 -6.38
N ALA A 246 15.06 9.16 -5.43
CA ALA A 246 13.62 9.26 -5.67
C ALA A 246 13.22 10.67 -6.15
N PHE A 247 13.73 11.71 -5.48
CA PHE A 247 13.49 13.10 -5.88
C PHE A 247 14.16 13.44 -7.22
N SER A 248 15.36 12.92 -7.49
CA SER A 248 16.03 13.09 -8.78
C SER A 248 15.22 12.50 -9.93
N VAL A 249 14.64 11.31 -9.75
CA VAL A 249 13.73 10.69 -10.72
C VAL A 249 12.47 11.53 -10.90
N PHE A 250 11.88 12.05 -9.81
CA PHE A 250 10.74 12.97 -9.89
C PHE A 250 11.06 14.23 -10.69
N LYS A 251 12.19 14.87 -10.38
CA LYS A 251 12.67 16.06 -11.09
C LYS A 251 12.87 15.75 -12.58
N GLN A 252 13.50 14.63 -12.91
CA GLN A 252 13.70 14.20 -14.30
C GLN A 252 12.37 13.96 -15.02
N MET A 253 11.38 13.35 -14.36
CA MET A 253 10.03 13.17 -14.91
C MET A 253 9.40 14.52 -15.28
N VAL A 254 9.45 15.50 -14.35
CA VAL A 254 8.90 16.84 -14.56
C VAL A 254 9.61 17.59 -15.70
N HIS A 255 10.94 17.48 -15.81
CA HIS A 255 11.71 18.23 -16.82
C HIS A 255 11.67 17.59 -18.21
N SER A 256 11.65 16.26 -18.29
CA SER A 256 11.64 15.56 -19.59
C SER A 256 10.30 15.66 -20.31
N ALA A 257 9.21 15.91 -19.57
CA ALA A 257 7.84 15.92 -20.08
C ALA A 257 7.43 14.63 -20.84
N GLU A 258 8.14 13.51 -20.61
CA GLU A 258 7.79 12.20 -21.19
C GLU A 258 6.46 11.67 -20.63
N ALA A 259 6.18 11.98 -19.35
CA ALA A 259 4.94 11.66 -18.68
C ALA A 259 4.68 12.67 -17.55
N GLU A 260 3.41 12.99 -17.30
CA GLU A 260 3.04 13.85 -16.18
C GLU A 260 2.91 13.05 -14.88
N PRO A 261 3.45 13.57 -13.75
CA PRO A 261 3.17 13.02 -12.43
C PRO A 261 1.68 12.89 -12.17
N ASN A 262 1.26 11.80 -11.51
CA ASN A 262 -0.10 11.64 -11.03
C ASN A 262 -0.14 11.64 -9.49
N GLU A 263 -1.34 11.51 -8.91
CA GLU A 263 -1.55 11.44 -7.46
C GLU A 263 -0.59 10.45 -6.76
N ALA A 264 -0.42 9.26 -7.33
CA ALA A 264 0.47 8.24 -6.76
C ALA A 264 1.94 8.66 -6.77
N THR A 265 2.41 9.32 -7.83
CA THR A 265 3.76 9.90 -7.90
C THR A 265 3.96 10.95 -6.81
N ILE A 266 3.02 11.88 -6.66
CA ILE A 266 3.08 12.97 -5.68
C ILE A 266 3.12 12.43 -4.24
N VAL A 267 2.20 11.53 -3.90
CA VAL A 267 2.17 10.91 -2.57
C VAL A 267 3.49 10.18 -2.26
N THR A 268 4.07 9.49 -3.26
CA THR A 268 5.30 8.73 -3.06
C THR A 268 6.51 9.63 -2.83
N VAL A 269 6.64 10.75 -3.55
CA VAL A 269 7.76 11.70 -3.34
C VAL A 269 7.62 12.45 -2.02
N LEU A 270 6.40 12.88 -1.66
CA LEU A 270 6.14 13.53 -0.37
C LEU A 270 6.45 12.58 0.81
N SER A 271 6.06 11.31 0.70
CA SER A 271 6.41 10.30 1.70
C SER A 271 7.92 10.08 1.80
N ALA A 272 8.67 10.15 0.69
CA ALA A 272 10.12 10.06 0.72
C ALA A 272 10.72 11.27 1.47
N CYS A 273 10.30 12.49 1.13
CA CYS A 273 10.72 13.71 1.82
C CYS A 273 10.44 13.65 3.33
N ALA A 274 9.23 13.22 3.71
CA ALA A 274 8.81 13.06 5.10
C ALA A 274 9.66 12.05 5.88
N SER A 275 10.18 11.01 5.20
CA SER A 275 10.94 9.94 5.86
C SER A 275 12.36 10.35 6.26
N ILE A 276 12.94 11.34 5.56
CA ILE A 276 14.28 11.86 5.84
C ILE A 276 14.26 13.30 6.37
N GLY A 277 13.08 13.90 6.56
CA GLY A 277 12.94 15.27 7.03
C GLY A 277 13.43 16.33 6.02
N ALA A 278 13.36 16.04 4.71
CA ALA A 278 13.83 16.95 3.66
C ALA A 278 12.79 18.02 3.34
N LEU A 279 12.75 19.09 4.15
CA LEU A 279 11.75 20.15 4.06
C LEU A 279 11.83 20.90 2.72
N SER A 280 13.03 21.29 2.30
CA SER A 280 13.26 22.03 1.05
C SER A 280 12.74 21.28 -0.19
N LEU A 281 13.00 19.97 -0.25
CA LEU A 281 12.48 19.12 -1.33
C LEU A 281 10.95 19.02 -1.26
N GLY A 282 10.37 18.86 -0.07
CA GLY A 282 8.93 18.80 0.12
C GLY A 282 8.22 20.10 -0.28
N GLN A 283 8.80 21.26 0.04
CA GLN A 283 8.31 22.57 -0.40
C GLN A 283 8.34 22.70 -1.92
N TRP A 284 9.40 22.20 -2.58
CA TRP A 284 9.45 22.18 -4.05
C TRP A 284 8.30 21.36 -4.66
N VAL A 285 8.01 20.18 -4.09
CA VAL A 285 6.86 19.37 -4.51
C VAL A 285 5.54 20.10 -4.26
N HIS A 286 5.39 20.80 -3.13
CA HIS A 286 4.19 21.58 -2.84
C HIS A 286 4.00 22.71 -3.86
N SER A 287 5.05 23.46 -4.20
CA SER A 287 4.98 24.47 -5.26
C SER A 287 4.63 23.87 -6.63
N TYR A 288 5.10 22.66 -6.92
CA TYR A 288 4.69 21.93 -8.13
C TYR A 288 3.19 21.58 -8.11
N ILE A 289 2.66 21.13 -6.97
CA ILE A 289 1.22 20.87 -6.79
C ILE A 289 0.40 22.15 -7.01
N ASP A 290 0.81 23.28 -6.43
CA ASP A 290 0.13 24.57 -6.57
C ASP A 290 0.14 25.08 -8.02
N SER A 291 1.17 24.74 -8.80
CA SER A 291 1.27 25.10 -10.22
C SER A 291 0.36 24.28 -11.15
N ARG A 292 -0.33 23.26 -10.62
CA ARG A 292 -1.09 22.25 -11.40
C ARG A 292 -2.57 22.31 -11.06
N HIS A 293 -3.42 22.60 -12.04
CA HIS A 293 -4.87 22.69 -11.85
C HIS A 293 -5.59 21.36 -11.61
N ASP A 294 -4.95 20.24 -11.97
CA ASP A 294 -5.49 18.89 -11.81
C ASP A 294 -5.24 18.29 -10.42
N PHE A 295 -4.39 18.92 -9.60
CA PHE A 295 -4.18 18.50 -8.22
C PHE A 295 -5.01 19.34 -7.24
N VAL A 296 -5.79 18.64 -6.42
CA VAL A 296 -6.53 19.23 -5.31
C VAL A 296 -5.85 18.81 -4.01
N VAL A 297 -5.58 19.78 -3.13
CA VAL A 297 -5.04 19.55 -1.78
C VAL A 297 -6.13 19.02 -0.86
N ASP A 298 -6.57 17.79 -1.14
CA ASP A 298 -7.57 17.04 -0.37
C ASP A 298 -7.23 15.54 -0.43
N GLY A 299 -7.94 14.72 0.36
CA GLY A 299 -7.76 13.27 0.39
C GLY A 299 -6.29 12.85 0.56
N LYS A 300 -5.77 12.02 -0.36
CA LYS A 300 -4.40 11.49 -0.22
C LYS A 300 -3.31 12.54 -0.41
N ILE A 301 -3.49 13.52 -1.29
CA ILE A 301 -2.50 14.57 -1.53
C ILE A 301 -2.42 15.47 -0.30
N GLY A 302 -3.57 15.92 0.21
CA GLY A 302 -3.65 16.70 1.45
C GLY A 302 -2.98 15.98 2.62
N ASN A 303 -3.31 14.71 2.84
CA ASN A 303 -2.70 13.90 3.90
C ASN A 303 -1.19 13.69 3.71
N ALA A 304 -0.72 13.49 2.48
CA ALA A 304 0.71 13.32 2.20
C ALA A 304 1.49 14.62 2.44
N LEU A 305 0.97 15.77 2.01
CA LEU A 305 1.56 17.09 2.26
C LEU A 305 1.59 17.39 3.77
N LEU A 306 0.49 17.13 4.45
CA LEU A 306 0.36 17.32 5.89
C LEU A 306 1.41 16.51 6.66
N ASN A 307 1.49 15.21 6.37
CA ASN A 307 2.48 14.31 6.98
C ASN A 307 3.92 14.73 6.64
N MET A 308 4.17 15.24 5.43
CA MET A 308 5.48 15.77 5.05
C MET A 308 5.87 16.97 5.92
N TYR A 309 5.04 18.01 5.98
CA TYR A 309 5.35 19.20 6.78
C TYR A 309 5.49 18.88 8.28
N VAL A 310 4.57 18.07 8.82
CA VAL A 310 4.61 17.65 10.23
C VAL A 310 5.90 16.90 10.56
N LYS A 311 6.31 15.93 9.73
CA LYS A 311 7.55 15.15 9.98
C LYS A 311 8.82 15.93 9.73
N CYS A 312 8.78 16.93 8.86
CA CYS A 312 9.89 17.86 8.63
C CYS A 312 9.96 18.97 9.70
N GLY A 313 9.02 19.02 10.66
CA GLY A 313 9.03 19.95 11.78
C GLY A 313 8.41 21.32 11.48
N ASP A 314 7.95 21.60 10.26
CA ASP A 314 7.26 22.84 9.90
C ASP A 314 5.77 22.72 10.22
N MET A 315 5.46 22.80 11.52
CA MET A 315 4.11 22.66 12.03
C MET A 315 3.19 23.80 11.57
N GLN A 316 3.74 24.98 11.29
CA GLN A 316 2.98 26.13 10.83
C GLN A 316 2.38 25.88 9.44
N MET A 317 3.20 25.41 8.49
CA MET A 317 2.69 25.00 7.18
C MET A 317 1.81 23.76 7.27
N GLY A 318 2.11 22.82 8.17
CA GLY A 318 1.24 21.69 8.49
C GLY A 318 -0.19 22.13 8.83
N PHE A 319 -0.36 23.12 9.71
CA PHE A 319 -1.68 23.67 10.04
C PHE A 319 -2.37 24.37 8.87
N ARG A 320 -1.62 25.05 8.00
CA ARG A 320 -2.19 25.67 6.79
C ARG A 320 -2.74 24.59 5.85
N VAL A 321 -1.96 23.56 5.57
CA VAL A 321 -2.40 22.41 4.74
C VAL A 321 -3.61 21.73 5.37
N PHE A 322 -3.59 21.49 6.69
CA PHE A 322 -4.76 20.95 7.40
C PHE A 322 -6.01 21.84 7.24
N GLY A 323 -5.84 23.16 7.25
CA GLY A 323 -6.90 24.12 6.96
C GLY A 323 -7.44 24.03 5.52
N MET A 324 -6.59 23.72 4.54
CA MET A 324 -6.95 23.57 3.13
C MET A 324 -7.71 22.28 2.82
N ILE A 325 -7.48 21.20 3.58
CA ILE A 325 -8.18 19.92 3.41
C ILE A 325 -9.67 20.13 3.74
N VAL A 326 -10.54 19.98 2.74
CA VAL A 326 -11.99 20.15 2.92
C VAL A 326 -12.57 18.94 3.66
N HIS A 327 -12.24 17.74 3.20
CA HIS A 327 -12.75 16.50 3.78
C HIS A 327 -11.69 15.84 4.66
N LYS A 328 -11.61 16.31 5.90
CA LYS A 328 -10.70 15.77 6.91
C LYS A 328 -11.13 14.37 7.35
N ASP A 329 -10.31 13.38 7.06
CA ASP A 329 -10.47 12.01 7.53
C ASP A 329 -9.65 11.73 8.80
N VAL A 330 -9.81 10.54 9.37
CA VAL A 330 -9.06 10.10 10.56
C VAL A 330 -7.54 10.23 10.39
N ILE A 331 -7.03 10.07 9.17
CA ILE A 331 -5.60 10.19 8.85
C ILE A 331 -5.14 11.64 8.98
N SER A 332 -5.91 12.60 8.44
CA SER A 332 -5.60 14.04 8.54
C SER A 332 -5.54 14.49 10.01
N TRP A 333 -6.52 14.09 10.82
CA TRP A 333 -6.59 14.39 12.25
C TRP A 333 -5.47 13.73 13.04
N GLY A 334 -5.29 12.42 12.87
CA GLY A 334 -4.26 11.64 13.54
C GLY A 334 -2.85 12.17 13.25
N THR A 335 -2.60 12.63 12.02
CA THR A 335 -1.31 13.21 11.62
C THR A 335 -0.99 14.49 12.40
N VAL A 336 -1.94 15.43 12.51
CA VAL A 336 -1.71 16.69 13.24
C VAL A 336 -1.65 16.46 14.74
N ILE A 337 -2.48 15.57 15.28
CA ILE A 337 -2.47 15.19 16.69
C ILE A 337 -1.11 14.60 17.07
N CYS A 338 -0.61 13.61 16.32
CA CYS A 338 0.72 13.05 16.53
C CYS A 338 1.82 14.10 16.36
N GLY A 339 1.71 14.96 15.35
CA GLY A 339 2.65 16.05 15.09
C GLY A 339 2.79 17.04 16.24
N LEU A 340 1.67 17.49 16.80
CA LEU A 340 1.67 18.38 17.97
C LEU A 340 2.26 17.69 19.21
N ALA A 341 1.89 16.42 19.43
CA ALA A 341 2.38 15.64 20.56
C ALA A 341 3.91 15.53 20.54
N MET A 342 4.49 15.19 19.38
CA MET A 342 5.94 15.06 19.20
C MET A 342 6.69 16.40 19.37
N ASN A 343 6.05 17.52 19.04
CA ASN A 343 6.62 18.87 19.19
C ASN A 343 6.38 19.48 20.59
N GLY A 344 5.86 18.70 21.56
CA GLY A 344 5.70 19.13 22.95
C GLY A 344 4.45 19.97 23.23
N TYR A 345 3.53 20.11 22.27
CA TYR A 345 2.31 20.91 22.41
C TYR A 345 1.13 20.07 22.94
N GLY A 346 1.29 19.45 24.11
CA GLY A 346 0.32 18.47 24.64
C GLY A 346 -1.09 19.03 24.84
N LYS A 347 -1.24 20.24 25.40
CA LYS A 347 -2.57 20.87 25.60
C LYS A 347 -3.31 21.13 24.29
N LYS A 348 -2.62 21.72 23.30
CA LYS A 348 -3.18 21.94 21.95
C LYS A 348 -3.56 20.62 21.26
N THR A 349 -2.85 19.54 21.56
CA THR A 349 -3.19 18.20 21.05
C THR A 349 -4.55 17.75 21.57
N LEU A 350 -4.84 17.95 22.85
CA LEU A 350 -6.14 17.60 23.45
C LEU A 350 -7.28 18.50 22.94
N GLU A 351 -7.00 19.77 22.68
CA GLU A 351 -7.96 20.69 22.02
C GLU A 351 -8.33 20.20 20.62
N LEU A 352 -7.34 19.79 19.80
CA LEU A 352 -7.59 19.22 18.49
C LEU A 352 -8.32 17.88 18.55
N PHE A 353 -7.97 17.02 19.50
CA PHE A 353 -8.70 15.77 19.71
C PHE A 353 -10.17 16.02 20.06
N SER A 354 -10.44 16.99 20.94
CA SER A 354 -11.82 17.39 21.25
C SER A 354 -12.56 17.91 20.03
N ARG A 355 -11.88 18.72 19.19
CA ARG A 355 -12.45 19.23 17.94
C ARG A 355 -12.75 18.11 16.94
N MET A 356 -11.88 17.11 16.81
CA MET A 356 -12.11 15.92 15.98
C MET A 356 -13.42 15.20 16.37
N LEU A 357 -13.65 15.05 17.67
CA LEU A 357 -14.88 14.43 18.19
C LEU A 357 -16.13 15.28 17.89
N VAL A 358 -16.05 16.60 18.03
CA VAL A 358 -17.16 17.53 17.71
C VAL A 358 -17.49 17.52 16.22
N GLU A 359 -16.48 17.37 15.35
CA GLU A 359 -16.68 17.23 13.89
C GLU A 359 -17.15 15.82 13.49
N GLY A 360 -17.39 14.91 14.46
CA GLY A 360 -17.96 13.59 14.22
C GLY A 360 -17.00 12.58 13.60
N VAL A 361 -15.69 12.83 13.67
CA VAL A 361 -14.68 11.88 13.18
C VAL A 361 -14.27 10.96 14.31
N GLU A 362 -14.52 9.67 14.16
CA GLU A 362 -14.15 8.67 15.16
C GLU A 362 -12.62 8.48 15.21
N PRO A 363 -12.02 8.47 16.42
CA PRO A 363 -10.58 8.25 16.57
C PRO A 363 -10.21 6.78 16.33
N ASP A 364 -9.01 6.57 15.78
CA ASP A 364 -8.41 5.25 15.60
C ASP A 364 -7.25 5.01 16.59
N ASP A 365 -6.60 3.85 16.46
CA ASP A 365 -5.43 3.49 17.27
C ASP A 365 -4.29 4.50 17.12
N VAL A 366 -4.03 5.00 15.91
CA VAL A 366 -3.00 6.02 15.67
C VAL A 366 -3.32 7.33 16.39
N THR A 367 -4.58 7.74 16.41
CA THR A 367 -5.05 8.95 17.11
C THR A 367 -4.78 8.85 18.61
N PHE A 368 -5.08 7.69 19.22
CA PHE A 368 -4.81 7.46 20.64
C PHE A 368 -3.32 7.40 20.98
N ILE A 369 -2.46 6.91 20.08
CA ILE A 369 -0.99 7.04 20.26
C ILE A 369 -0.60 8.52 20.38
N GLY A 370 -1.14 9.40 19.53
CA GLY A 370 -0.89 10.83 19.59
C GLY A 370 -1.36 11.47 20.90
N VAL A 371 -2.60 11.18 21.32
CA VAL A 371 -3.17 11.68 22.59
C VAL A 371 -2.36 11.21 23.80
N LEU A 372 -2.04 9.92 23.89
CA LEU A 372 -1.27 9.38 25.01
C LEU A 372 0.16 9.92 25.05
N SER A 373 0.79 10.12 23.88
CA SER A 373 2.12 10.75 23.80
C SER A 373 2.07 12.21 24.24
N ALA A 374 1.03 12.95 23.88
CA ALA A 374 0.82 14.31 24.37
C ALA A 374 0.64 14.37 25.89
N CYS A 375 -0.13 13.44 26.47
CA CYS A 375 -0.26 13.31 27.93
C CYS A 375 1.09 12.99 28.59
N SER A 376 1.86 12.07 28.01
CA SER A 376 3.20 11.73 28.50
C SER A 376 4.14 12.95 28.51
N HIS A 377 4.21 13.70 27.41
CA HIS A 377 5.09 14.86 27.29
C HIS A 377 4.65 16.06 28.12
N ALA A 378 3.34 16.23 28.34
CA ALA A 378 2.79 17.33 29.13
C ALA A 378 2.63 17.00 30.64
N GLY A 379 2.93 15.77 31.06
CA GLY A 379 2.76 15.33 32.45
C GLY A 379 1.30 15.17 32.89
N LEU A 380 0.37 14.99 31.94
CA LEU A 380 -1.08 14.86 32.19
C LEU A 380 -1.44 13.39 32.47
N VAL A 381 -0.93 12.85 33.58
CA VAL A 381 -1.01 11.42 33.90
C VAL A 381 -2.45 10.94 34.04
N ASN A 382 -3.29 11.70 34.74
CA ASN A 382 -4.67 11.32 35.02
C ASN A 382 -5.49 11.26 33.71
N GLU A 383 -5.33 12.28 32.86
CA GLU A 383 -5.96 12.36 31.55
C GLU A 383 -5.48 11.23 30.64
N GLY A 384 -4.17 10.93 30.62
CA GLY A 384 -3.63 9.84 29.82
C GLY A 384 -4.18 8.47 30.23
N VAL A 385 -4.31 8.20 31.54
CA VAL A 385 -4.94 6.97 32.04
C VAL A 385 -6.42 6.91 31.69
N MET A 386 -7.13 8.04 31.76
CA MET A 386 -8.53 8.15 31.34
C MET A 386 -8.68 7.82 29.85
N PHE A 387 -7.86 8.41 28.98
CA PHE A 387 -7.93 8.16 27.54
C PHE A 387 -7.55 6.72 27.19
N PHE A 388 -6.56 6.13 27.87
CA PHE A 388 -6.21 4.72 27.67
C PHE A 388 -7.37 3.78 27.98
N LYS A 389 -8.13 4.04 29.05
CA LYS A 389 -9.34 3.28 29.40
C LYS A 389 -10.46 3.53 28.38
N ALA A 390 -10.72 4.80 28.04
CA ALA A 390 -11.75 5.18 27.07
C ALA A 390 -11.54 4.51 25.70
N MET A 391 -10.29 4.42 25.23
CA MET A 391 -9.93 3.73 23.99
C MET A 391 -10.49 2.30 23.93
N ARG A 392 -10.36 1.55 25.02
CA ARG A 392 -10.88 0.17 25.12
C ARG A 392 -12.37 0.14 25.40
N ASP A 393 -12.81 0.87 26.41
CA ASP A 393 -14.13 0.70 27.02
C ASP A 393 -15.24 1.41 26.23
N PHE A 394 -14.93 2.53 25.58
CA PHE A 394 -15.90 3.33 24.80
C PHE A 394 -15.73 3.15 23.30
N TYR A 395 -14.50 3.18 22.79
CA TYR A 395 -14.23 3.09 21.35
C TYR A 395 -14.00 1.66 20.85
N GLY A 396 -13.89 0.66 21.74
CA GLY A 396 -13.65 -0.74 21.35
C GLY A 396 -12.31 -0.99 20.68
N ILE A 397 -11.36 -0.06 20.81
CA ILE A 397 -10.03 -0.15 20.19
C ILE A 397 -9.13 -0.99 21.09
N VAL A 398 -8.62 -2.10 20.55
CA VAL A 398 -7.73 -3.00 21.28
C VAL A 398 -6.35 -2.35 21.42
N PRO A 399 -5.83 -2.18 22.65
CA PRO A 399 -4.50 -1.60 22.85
C PRO A 399 -3.39 -2.44 22.20
N GLN A 400 -2.68 -1.81 21.26
CA GLN A 400 -1.43 -2.32 20.72
C GLN A 400 -0.22 -1.90 21.56
N MET A 401 0.92 -2.52 21.26
CA MET A 401 2.19 -2.33 21.98
C MET A 401 2.62 -0.87 22.18
N ARG A 402 2.39 -0.02 21.18
CA ARG A 402 2.72 1.41 21.25
C ARG A 402 1.92 2.16 22.32
N HIS A 403 0.64 1.83 22.51
CA HIS A 403 -0.20 2.46 23.54
C HIS A 403 0.31 2.14 24.94
N TYR A 404 0.65 0.88 25.19
CA TYR A 404 1.28 0.48 26.46
C TYR A 404 2.59 1.23 26.69
N GLY A 405 3.40 1.36 25.63
CA GLY A 405 4.63 2.15 25.69
C GLY A 405 4.40 3.61 26.08
N CYS A 406 3.37 4.27 25.54
CA CYS A 406 3.03 5.65 25.91
C CYS A 406 2.62 5.77 27.38
N VAL A 407 1.84 4.81 27.92
CA VAL A 407 1.42 4.84 29.32
C VAL A 407 2.59 4.61 30.28
N VAL A 408 3.48 3.67 29.95
CA VAL A 408 4.70 3.42 30.76
C VAL A 408 5.66 4.61 30.69
N ASP A 409 5.84 5.22 29.52
CA ASP A 409 6.64 6.44 29.37
C ASP A 409 6.06 7.59 30.21
N MET A 410 4.74 7.72 30.23
CA MET A 410 4.03 8.73 31.03
C MET A 410 4.26 8.53 32.54
N TYR A 411 4.07 7.32 33.06
CA TYR A 411 4.38 7.04 34.47
C TYR A 411 5.86 7.23 34.81
N GLY A 412 6.75 6.76 33.93
CA GLY A 412 8.19 6.91 34.10
C GLY A 412 8.61 8.39 34.17
N ARG A 413 8.14 9.22 33.23
CA ARG A 413 8.42 10.68 33.23
C ARG A 413 7.90 11.35 34.49
N ALA A 414 6.74 10.94 35.00
CA ALA A 414 6.16 11.45 36.23
C ALA A 414 6.84 10.93 37.51
N GLY A 415 7.76 9.97 37.42
CA GLY A 415 8.40 9.34 38.58
C GLY A 415 7.51 8.34 39.33
N LEU A 416 6.37 7.95 38.73
CA LEU A 416 5.37 7.03 39.29
C LEU A 416 5.74 5.57 38.98
N PHE A 417 6.85 5.12 39.57
CA PHE A 417 7.47 3.84 39.23
C PHE A 417 6.68 2.63 39.72
N GLU A 418 5.95 2.74 40.84
CA GLU A 418 5.15 1.64 41.36
C GLU A 418 3.93 1.38 40.46
N GLU A 419 3.30 2.45 39.97
CA GLU A 419 2.24 2.40 38.99
C GLU A 419 2.73 1.87 37.64
N ALA A 420 3.93 2.28 37.20
CA ALA A 420 4.55 1.74 35.99
C ALA A 420 4.77 0.22 36.10
N GLU A 421 5.28 -0.27 37.24
CA GLU A 421 5.47 -1.70 37.49
C GLU A 421 4.15 -2.46 37.52
N ALA A 422 3.16 -1.96 38.26
CA ALA A 422 1.84 -2.55 38.34
C ALA A 422 1.18 -2.65 36.96
N PHE A 423 1.29 -1.58 36.16
CA PHE A 423 0.76 -1.55 34.80
C PHE A 423 1.44 -2.58 33.90
N LEU A 424 2.78 -2.67 33.91
CA LEU A 424 3.54 -3.66 33.15
C LEU A 424 3.12 -5.10 33.50
N ARG A 425 2.89 -5.38 34.79
CA ARG A 425 2.42 -6.70 35.25
C ARG A 425 1.00 -7.03 34.80
N SER A 426 0.17 -6.01 34.57
CA SER A 426 -1.22 -6.16 34.12
C SER A 426 -1.36 -6.33 32.60
N MET A 427 -0.28 -6.14 31.83
CA MET A 427 -0.34 -6.24 30.37
C MET A 427 -0.66 -7.68 29.93
N PRO A 428 -1.50 -7.87 28.89
CA PRO A 428 -1.84 -9.18 28.36
C PRO A 428 -0.70 -9.82 27.54
N VAL A 429 0.32 -9.03 27.19
CA VAL A 429 1.47 -9.40 26.38
C VAL A 429 2.76 -8.93 27.02
N GLU A 430 3.85 -9.64 26.79
CA GLU A 430 5.16 -9.29 27.34
C GLU A 430 5.69 -7.99 26.74
N ALA A 431 6.32 -7.14 27.58
CA ALA A 431 6.83 -5.86 27.16
C ALA A 431 8.06 -5.96 26.22
N GLU A 432 8.05 -5.20 25.13
CA GLU A 432 9.09 -5.08 24.12
C GLU A 432 10.15 -4.06 24.56
N TRP A 433 11.33 -4.14 23.93
CA TRP A 433 12.52 -3.35 24.27
C TRP A 433 12.32 -1.82 24.34
N PRO A 434 11.50 -1.17 23.49
CA PRO A 434 11.28 0.27 23.60
C PRO A 434 10.67 0.69 24.94
N ILE A 435 9.79 -0.12 25.53
CA ILE A 435 9.12 0.18 26.80
C ILE A 435 10.14 0.14 27.96
N TRP A 436 10.95 -0.91 28.01
CA TRP A 436 12.03 -1.03 28.99
C TRP A 436 13.06 0.09 28.85
N GLY A 437 13.36 0.49 27.62
CA GLY A 437 14.25 1.63 27.34
C GLY A 437 13.71 2.95 27.88
N ALA A 438 12.41 3.23 27.67
CA ALA A 438 11.75 4.42 28.21
C ALA A 438 11.79 4.46 29.74
N LEU A 439 11.51 3.33 30.40
CA LEU A 439 11.54 3.25 31.86
C LEU A 439 12.96 3.38 32.42
N LEU A 440 13.97 2.79 31.78
CA LEU A 440 15.38 2.99 32.14
C LEU A 440 15.81 4.45 31.99
N GLN A 441 15.35 5.12 30.93
CA GLN A 441 15.60 6.55 30.75
C GLN A 441 14.95 7.38 31.86
N ALA A 442 13.73 7.04 32.27
CA ALA A 442 13.07 7.66 33.43
C ALA A 442 13.83 7.39 34.74
N CYS A 443 14.32 6.17 34.98
CA CYS A 443 15.17 5.86 36.13
C CYS A 443 16.42 6.74 36.15
N LYS A 444 16.99 7.08 34.98
CA LYS A 444 18.14 7.99 34.87
C LYS A 444 17.83 9.38 35.38
N ILE A 445 16.68 9.89 34.94
CA ILE A 445 16.25 11.25 35.22
C ILE A 445 15.92 11.39 36.72
N HIS A 446 15.27 10.39 37.30
CA HIS A 446 14.79 10.42 38.69
C HIS A 446 15.71 9.72 39.70
N GLY A 447 16.82 9.13 39.26
CA GLY A 447 17.74 8.39 40.14
C GLY A 447 17.15 7.12 40.79
N ASN A 448 16.15 6.47 40.16
CA ASN A 448 15.47 5.31 40.75
C ASN A 448 16.24 3.99 40.50
N GLU A 449 17.15 3.66 41.42
CA GLU A 449 17.97 2.45 41.31
C GLU A 449 17.16 1.16 41.49
N LYS A 450 16.18 1.14 42.40
CA LYS A 450 15.31 -0.02 42.66
C LYS A 450 14.63 -0.51 41.37
N MET A 451 14.06 0.42 40.61
CA MET A 451 13.41 0.10 39.34
C MET A 451 14.41 -0.41 38.30
N SER A 452 15.58 0.23 38.18
CA SER A 452 16.62 -0.22 37.23
C SER A 452 17.11 -1.65 37.51
N GLU A 453 17.19 -2.03 38.78
CA GLU A 453 17.56 -3.37 39.22
C GLU A 453 16.46 -4.40 38.93
N TRP A 454 15.19 -4.03 39.14
CA TRP A 454 14.06 -4.84 38.74
C TRP A 454 14.05 -5.11 37.23
N ILE A 455 14.27 -4.08 36.41
CA ILE A 455 14.42 -4.20 34.96
C ILE A 455 15.58 -5.13 34.61
N ARG A 456 16.77 -4.97 35.22
CA ARG A 456 17.92 -5.87 35.00
C ARG A 456 17.55 -7.32 35.27
N GLY A 457 16.85 -7.61 36.37
CA GLY A 457 16.39 -8.95 36.70
C GLY A 457 15.54 -9.55 35.59
N HIS A 458 14.61 -8.76 35.04
CA HIS A 458 13.73 -9.15 33.92
C HIS A 458 14.46 -9.36 32.59
N LEU A 459 15.55 -8.64 32.37
CA LEU A 459 16.36 -8.70 31.15
C LEU A 459 17.37 -9.87 31.14
N LYS A 460 17.63 -10.48 32.30
CA LYS A 460 18.65 -11.54 32.43
C LYS A 460 18.25 -12.78 31.61
N GLY A 461 19.12 -13.20 30.71
CA GLY A 461 18.91 -14.41 29.87
C GLY A 461 18.05 -14.19 28.62
N LYS A 462 17.63 -12.96 28.34
CA LYS A 462 16.87 -12.61 27.11
C LYS A 462 17.77 -11.92 26.08
N SER A 463 17.44 -12.06 24.79
CA SER A 463 18.14 -11.36 23.70
C SER A 463 17.73 -9.89 23.66
N VAL A 464 18.50 -9.02 24.33
CA VAL A 464 18.18 -7.59 24.50
C VAL A 464 18.62 -6.73 23.32
N GLY A 465 17.81 -5.74 22.96
CA GLY A 465 18.16 -4.73 21.96
C GLY A 465 19.35 -3.83 22.34
N VAL A 466 20.14 -3.44 21.35
CA VAL A 466 21.37 -2.62 21.48
C VAL A 466 21.15 -1.32 22.24
N GLY A 467 20.07 -0.60 21.91
CA GLY A 467 19.74 0.70 22.52
C GLY A 467 19.45 0.57 24.02
N THR A 468 18.72 -0.48 24.42
CA THR A 468 18.37 -0.75 25.82
C THR A 468 19.61 -1.12 26.65
N LEU A 469 20.54 -1.92 26.10
CA LEU A 469 21.82 -2.23 26.75
C LEU A 469 22.71 -0.99 26.89
N ALA A 470 22.71 -0.10 25.89
CA ALA A 470 23.44 1.16 25.97
C ALA A 470 22.86 2.08 27.06
N LEU A 471 21.53 2.19 27.16
CA LEU A 471 20.85 2.95 28.21
C LEU A 471 21.13 2.36 29.60
N LEU A 472 21.04 1.04 29.76
CA LEU A 472 21.37 0.35 31.01
C LEU A 472 22.84 0.56 31.43
N SER A 473 23.77 0.54 30.47
CA SER A 473 25.18 0.84 30.75
C SER A 473 25.39 2.29 31.20
N ASN A 474 24.69 3.24 30.56
CA ASN A 474 24.77 4.66 30.92
C ASN A 474 24.17 4.93 32.30
N MET A 475 23.11 4.21 32.68
CA MET A 475 22.53 4.24 34.03
C MET A 475 23.54 3.88 35.11
N TYR A 476 24.21 2.73 34.96
CA TYR A 476 25.22 2.31 35.93
C TYR A 476 26.40 3.27 36.02
N ALA A 477 26.79 3.88 34.89
CA ALA A 477 27.82 4.90 34.90
C ALA A 477 27.38 6.16 35.65
N SER A 478 26.10 6.59 35.53
CA SER A 478 25.58 7.75 36.27
C SER A 478 25.40 7.51 37.77
N SER A 479 25.23 6.25 38.19
CA SER A 479 25.20 5.83 39.60
C SER A 479 26.59 5.44 40.14
N GLU A 480 27.69 5.84 39.47
CA GLU A 480 29.08 5.52 39.85
C GLU A 480 29.42 4.01 39.95
N ARG A 481 28.54 3.13 39.48
CA ARG A 481 28.71 1.66 39.44
C ARG A 481 29.43 1.21 38.17
N TRP A 482 30.67 1.66 38.02
CA TRP A 482 31.48 1.46 36.81
C TRP A 482 31.71 -0.01 36.44
N ASP A 483 31.82 -0.91 37.41
CA ASP A 483 32.00 -2.34 37.16
C ASP A 483 30.79 -2.97 36.46
N ASP A 484 29.59 -2.61 36.87
CA ASP A 484 28.36 -3.11 36.26
C ASP A 484 28.14 -2.49 34.88
N ALA A 485 28.45 -1.21 34.70
CA ALA A 485 28.47 -0.57 33.38
C ALA A 485 29.43 -1.29 32.42
N ASN A 486 30.61 -1.69 32.90
CA ASN A 486 31.60 -2.40 32.11
C ASN A 486 31.20 -3.84 31.79
N LYS A 487 30.51 -4.55 32.70
CA LYS A 487 29.93 -5.89 32.42
C LYS A 487 28.91 -5.81 31.28
N VAL A 488 28.01 -4.83 31.30
CA VAL A 488 27.02 -4.62 30.22
C VAL A 488 27.72 -4.31 28.89
N ARG A 489 28.72 -3.43 28.87
CA ARG A 489 29.51 -3.10 27.66
C ARG A 489 30.30 -4.30 27.12
N LYS A 490 30.82 -5.17 27.98
CA LYS A 490 31.50 -6.42 27.58
C LYS A 490 30.52 -7.38 26.90
N SER A 491 29.32 -7.54 27.46
CA SER A 491 28.25 -8.34 26.84
C SER A 491 27.82 -7.79 25.47
N MET A 492 27.75 -6.46 25.31
CA MET A 492 27.46 -5.83 24.02
C MET A 492 28.54 -6.16 22.97
N ARG A 493 29.84 -6.06 23.34
CA ARG A 493 30.96 -6.38 22.43
C ARG A 493 31.00 -7.85 22.03
N GLY A 494 30.71 -8.77 22.96
CA GLY A 494 30.66 -10.20 22.68
C GLY A 494 29.57 -10.60 21.68
N ASN A 495 28.47 -9.84 21.61
CA ASN A 495 27.36 -10.09 20.70
C ASN A 495 27.52 -9.40 19.32
N GLY A 496 28.70 -8.83 19.00
CA GLY A 496 28.95 -8.16 17.72
C GLY A 496 28.20 -6.84 17.53
N VAL A 497 27.70 -6.25 18.61
CA VAL A 497 26.82 -5.09 18.58
C VAL A 497 27.64 -3.79 18.50
N LYS A 498 27.52 -3.05 17.39
CA LYS A 498 28.10 -1.70 17.23
C LYS A 498 27.10 -0.60 17.59
N LYS A 499 27.53 0.38 18.38
CA LYS A 499 26.78 1.61 18.64
C LYS A 499 26.67 2.40 17.34
N VAL A 500 25.47 2.56 16.80
CA VAL A 500 25.23 3.47 15.68
C VAL A 500 25.29 4.89 16.25
N VAL A 501 26.19 5.71 15.72
CA VAL A 501 26.30 7.12 16.11
C VAL A 501 25.06 7.84 15.58
N GLY A 502 24.41 8.66 16.41
CA GLY A 502 23.29 9.48 15.95
C GLY A 502 23.81 10.50 14.93
N CYS A 503 23.30 10.46 13.71
CA CYS A 503 23.60 11.44 12.68
C CYS A 503 22.44 12.43 12.59
N SER A 504 22.72 13.72 12.72
CA SER A 504 21.78 14.79 12.38
C SER A 504 22.07 15.28 10.97
N TRP A 505 21.07 15.26 10.09
CA TRP A 505 21.17 15.90 8.77
C TRP A 505 20.85 17.38 8.95
N VAL A 506 21.85 18.24 8.71
CA VAL A 506 21.64 19.69 8.64
C VAL A 506 21.60 20.04 7.15
N GLU A 507 20.47 20.58 6.69
CA GLU A 507 20.40 21.23 5.37
C GLU A 507 21.20 22.53 5.46
N LEU A 508 22.42 22.54 4.92
CA LEU A 508 23.18 23.76 4.74
C LEU A 508 22.65 24.45 3.48
N GLU A 509 22.08 25.65 3.63
CA GLU A 509 21.85 26.56 2.51
C GLU A 509 23.23 27.00 1.97
N VAL A 510 23.79 26.19 1.07
CA VAL A 510 24.95 26.62 0.29
C VAL A 510 24.41 27.44 -0.86
N TYR A 511 24.50 28.77 -0.73
CA TYR A 511 24.48 29.65 -1.89
C TYR A 511 25.54 29.13 -2.88
N MET A 512 25.10 28.63 -4.03
CA MET A 512 26.01 28.21 -5.09
C MET A 512 26.65 29.46 -5.70
N GLU A 513 27.79 29.86 -5.16
CA GLU A 513 28.89 30.36 -5.99
C GLU A 513 29.98 29.30 -6.01
N ASP A 514 30.42 28.96 -7.21
CA ASP A 514 31.46 27.98 -7.51
C ASP A 514 32.65 28.05 -6.54
N SER A 515 32.88 27.01 -5.74
CA SER A 515 34.24 26.51 -5.50
C SER A 515 34.27 25.21 -4.70
N LYS A 516 35.10 24.30 -5.20
CA LYS A 516 35.54 23.05 -4.57
C LYS A 516 35.99 23.28 -3.13
N VAL A 517 35.45 22.53 -2.16
CA VAL A 517 36.23 22.10 -0.98
C VAL A 517 35.75 20.72 -0.53
N CYS A 518 36.66 19.74 -0.53
CA CYS A 518 36.53 18.45 0.11
C CYS A 518 36.46 18.59 1.64
N ALA A 519 35.72 17.70 2.33
CA ALA A 519 36.05 17.36 3.70
C ALA A 519 35.66 15.90 4.01
N ALA A 520 36.58 15.25 4.73
CA ALA A 520 36.65 13.83 5.07
C ALA A 520 35.78 13.43 6.28
#